data_AF-A0A0F6MSP9-F1
#
_entry.id   AF-A0A0F6MSP9-F1
#
_cell.length_a   1.000
_cell.length_b   1.000
_cell.length_c   1.000
_cell.angle_alpha   90.00
_cell.angle_beta   90.00
_cell.angle_gamma   90.00
#
_symmetry.space_group_name_H-M   'P 1'
#
loop_
_entity.id
_entity.type
_entity.pdbx_description
1 polymer ?
#
loop_
_entity_poly.entity_id
_entity_poly.type
_entity_poly.pdbx_seq_one_letter_code
_entity_poly.pdbx_strand_id
1 'polypeptide(L)'
;MKRFALFFLFLISLSLLACSKEDPLQTLDLPSDSAMNDANRFALIIETYVSLLDKPGDDGITVSHARKFDVFPVEGLEIVKEDGEQILWVNLGKGWIQRSSVQLYSSKEKVLTAAKKLK
;
A
#
# COMPACT_ATOMS: atom_id res chain seq x y z
N MET A 1 45.13 -23.61 -27.06
CA MET A 1 44.32 -22.37 -26.95
C MET A 1 42.86 -22.53 -27.39
N LYS A 2 42.52 -23.30 -28.44
CA LYS A 2 41.12 -23.50 -28.90
C LYS A 2 40.18 -24.21 -27.90
N ARG A 3 40.71 -25.09 -27.03
CA ARG A 3 39.92 -25.82 -26.01
C ARG A 3 39.46 -24.94 -24.84
N PHE A 4 40.25 -23.93 -24.47
CA PHE A 4 39.86 -22.96 -23.42
C PHE A 4 38.82 -21.97 -23.92
N ALA A 5 38.87 -21.58 -25.19
CA ALA A 5 37.88 -20.68 -25.80
C ALA A 5 36.48 -21.30 -25.85
N LEU A 6 36.37 -22.60 -26.13
CA LEU A 6 35.10 -23.33 -26.10
C LEU A 6 34.49 -23.40 -24.69
N PHE A 7 35.34 -23.55 -23.67
CA PHE A 7 34.88 -23.61 -22.27
C PHE A 7 34.32 -22.25 -21.80
N PHE A 8 34.99 -21.15 -22.18
CA PHE A 8 34.49 -19.80 -21.88
C PHE A 8 33.18 -19.49 -22.60
N LEU A 9 33.02 -19.95 -23.85
CA LEU A 9 31.80 -19.75 -24.63
C LEU A 9 30.61 -20.54 -24.08
N PHE A 10 30.87 -21.74 -23.53
CA PHE A 10 29.87 -22.54 -22.82
C PHE A 10 29.44 -21.88 -21.50
N LEU A 11 30.37 -21.29 -20.74
CA LEU A 11 30.05 -20.57 -19.51
C LEU A 11 29.17 -19.34 -19.75
N ILE A 12 29.45 -18.57 -20.80
CA ILE A 12 28.66 -17.38 -21.18
C ILE A 12 27.25 -17.76 -21.62
N SER A 13 27.09 -18.92 -22.30
CA SER A 13 25.77 -19.44 -22.66
C SER A 13 24.94 -19.84 -21.45
N LEU A 14 25.56 -20.28 -20.35
CA LEU A 14 24.85 -20.69 -19.13
C LEU A 14 24.30 -19.49 -18.36
N SER A 15 24.98 -18.34 -18.39
CA SER A 15 24.53 -17.11 -17.73
C SER A 15 23.28 -16.47 -18.36
N LEU A 16 22.96 -16.78 -19.62
CA LEU A 16 21.76 -16.26 -20.29
C LEU A 16 20.48 -17.06 -19.96
N LEU A 17 20.62 -18.25 -19.34
CA LEU A 17 19.48 -19.09 -18.92
C LEU A 17 19.00 -18.79 -17.50
N ALA A 18 19.66 -17.88 -16.78
CA ALA A 18 19.31 -17.50 -15.41
C ALA A 18 18.17 -16.46 -15.34
N CYS A 19 17.22 -16.51 -16.28
CA CYS A 19 16.01 -15.71 -16.23
C CYS A 19 15.06 -16.34 -15.20
N SER A 20 15.19 -15.92 -13.94
CA SER A 20 14.27 -16.33 -12.88
C SER A 20 12.94 -15.63 -13.09
N LYS A 21 11.88 -16.40 -13.33
CA LYS A 21 10.52 -15.87 -13.38
C LYS A 21 10.19 -15.30 -12.00
N GLU A 22 9.91 -14.00 -11.95
CA GLU A 22 9.38 -13.38 -10.74
C GLU A 22 7.92 -13.79 -10.62
N ASP A 23 7.59 -14.57 -9.60
CA ASP A 23 6.19 -14.91 -9.34
C ASP A 23 5.47 -13.61 -8.99
N PRO A 24 4.48 -13.16 -9.80
CA PRO A 24 3.68 -12.03 -9.41
C PRO A 24 2.97 -12.42 -8.12
N LEU A 25 3.27 -11.70 -7.03
CA LEU A 25 2.55 -11.85 -5.78
C LEU A 25 1.07 -11.68 -6.11
N GLN A 26 0.29 -12.73 -5.86
CA GLN A 26 -1.14 -12.75 -6.12
C GLN A 26 -1.76 -11.54 -5.42
N THR A 27 -2.47 -10.72 -6.19
CA THR A 27 -3.34 -9.67 -5.66
C THR A 27 -4.29 -10.32 -4.66
N LEU A 28 -4.08 -9.99 -3.39
CA LEU A 28 -4.86 -10.55 -2.28
C LEU A 28 -6.17 -9.76 -2.19
N ASP A 29 -7.21 -10.22 -2.89
CA ASP A 29 -8.57 -9.75 -2.65
C ASP A 29 -9.07 -10.36 -1.34
N LEU A 30 -9.05 -9.56 -0.27
CA LEU A 30 -9.63 -9.95 1.00
C LEU A 30 -11.15 -10.00 0.86
N PRO A 31 -11.82 -11.09 1.28
CA PRO A 31 -13.27 -11.13 1.26
C PRO A 31 -13.85 -10.06 2.20
N SER A 32 -15.04 -9.57 1.87
CA SER A 32 -15.66 -8.43 2.56
C SER A 32 -15.94 -8.70 4.05
N ASP A 33 -16.09 -9.97 4.44
CA ASP A 33 -16.30 -10.46 5.80
C ASP A 33 -15.01 -10.86 6.53
N SER A 34 -13.85 -10.53 5.97
CA SER A 34 -12.57 -10.82 6.64
C SER A 34 -12.47 -10.06 7.96
N ALA A 35 -11.91 -10.72 8.99
CA ALA A 35 -11.66 -10.10 10.30
C ALA A 35 -10.78 -8.83 10.21
N MET A 36 -9.98 -8.72 9.14
CA MET A 36 -9.18 -7.53 8.84
C MET A 36 -10.07 -6.31 8.55
N ASN A 37 -11.22 -6.50 7.90
CA ASN A 37 -12.16 -5.45 7.56
C ASN A 37 -12.88 -4.92 8.83
N ASP A 38 -13.26 -5.82 9.74
CA ASP A 38 -13.86 -5.47 11.03
C ASP A 38 -12.92 -4.67 11.95
N ALA A 39 -11.61 -4.90 11.84
CA ALA A 39 -10.61 -4.22 12.64
C ALA A 39 -10.33 -2.78 12.17
N ASN A 40 -10.60 -2.46 10.90
CA ASN A 40 -10.08 -1.28 10.20
C ASN A 40 -11.18 -0.32 9.71
N ARG A 41 -12.25 -0.14 10.49
CA ARG A 41 -13.47 0.57 10.07
C ARG A 41 -13.37 2.10 10.07
N PHE A 42 -12.44 2.67 10.83
CA PHE A 42 -12.26 4.11 10.97
C PHE A 42 -10.79 4.50 10.89
N ALA A 43 -10.50 5.62 10.24
CA ALA A 43 -9.17 6.20 10.13
C ALA A 43 -9.07 7.53 10.88
N LEU A 44 -7.98 7.71 11.62
CA LEU A 44 -7.54 8.98 12.21
C LEU A 44 -6.35 9.51 11.41
N ILE A 45 -6.44 10.72 10.89
CA ILE A 45 -5.30 11.38 10.23
C ILE A 45 -4.26 11.76 11.29
N ILE A 46 -3.00 11.33 11.08
CA ILE A 46 -1.90 11.63 12.01
C ILE A 46 -0.92 12.68 11.47
N GLU A 47 -0.95 12.94 10.17
CA GLU A 47 -0.17 14.02 9.54
C GLU A 47 -0.83 15.38 9.75
N THR A 48 -0.02 16.44 9.83
CA THR A 48 -0.51 17.82 10.04
C THR A 48 -1.51 18.25 8.97
N TYR A 49 -1.18 17.96 7.71
CA TYR A 49 -1.97 18.30 6.53
C TYR A 49 -1.57 17.34 5.41
N VAL A 50 -2.55 16.70 4.76
CA VAL A 50 -2.29 15.68 3.75
C VAL A 50 -3.31 15.76 2.62
N SER A 51 -2.86 15.45 1.40
CA SER A 51 -3.73 15.36 0.22
C SER A 51 -4.38 14.00 0.14
N LEU A 52 -5.65 13.97 -0.27
CA LEU A 52 -6.37 12.75 -0.63
C LEU A 52 -6.47 12.67 -2.16
N LEU A 53 -6.14 11.50 -2.71
CA LEU A 53 -6.03 11.27 -4.15
C LEU A 53 -7.32 10.66 -4.74
N ASP A 54 -7.55 10.84 -6.03
CA ASP A 54 -8.67 10.20 -6.74
C ASP A 54 -8.53 8.67 -6.84
N LYS A 55 -7.29 8.19 -6.93
CA LYS A 55 -6.90 6.78 -6.99
C LYS A 55 -5.67 6.52 -6.13
N PRO A 56 -5.42 5.28 -5.69
CA PRO A 56 -4.16 4.93 -5.04
C PRO A 56 -3.03 4.90 -6.06
N GLY A 57 -1.80 5.13 -5.62
CA GLY A 57 -0.61 5.19 -6.46
C GLY A 57 0.02 6.58 -6.56
N ASP A 58 1.28 6.60 -6.99
CA ASP A 58 2.06 7.83 -7.18
C ASP A 58 1.55 8.75 -8.29
N ASP A 59 0.69 8.23 -9.17
CA ASP A 59 0.11 8.95 -10.29
C ASP A 59 -1.33 9.45 -10.02
N GLY A 60 -1.80 9.33 -8.77
CA GLY A 60 -3.07 9.89 -8.32
C GLY A 60 -3.03 11.42 -8.25
N ILE A 61 -4.15 12.07 -8.55
CA ILE A 61 -4.31 13.52 -8.46
C ILE A 61 -5.05 13.92 -7.18
N THR A 62 -4.67 15.05 -6.60
CA THR A 62 -5.33 15.57 -5.38
C THR A 62 -6.78 15.96 -5.67
N VAL A 63 -7.73 15.36 -4.96
CA VAL A 63 -9.17 15.69 -5.02
C VAL A 63 -9.68 16.37 -3.76
N SER A 64 -9.03 16.14 -2.62
CA SER A 64 -9.35 16.82 -1.37
C SER A 64 -8.16 16.81 -0.41
N HIS A 65 -8.35 17.36 0.79
CA HIS A 65 -7.32 17.42 1.82
C HIS A 65 -7.91 17.05 3.17
N ALA A 66 -7.06 16.54 4.05
CA ALA A 66 -7.39 16.28 5.45
C ALA A 66 -6.32 16.83 6.40
N ARG A 67 -6.68 17.00 7.66
CA ARG A 67 -5.82 17.56 8.71
C ARG A 67 -5.67 16.60 9.86
N LYS A 68 -4.62 16.79 10.64
CA LYS A 68 -4.39 16.03 11.87
C LYS A 68 -5.64 15.99 12.73
N PHE A 69 -5.97 14.80 13.20
CA PHE A 69 -7.14 14.47 14.01
C PHE A 69 -8.48 14.46 13.28
N ASP A 70 -8.53 14.71 11.97
CA ASP A 70 -9.72 14.38 11.19
C ASP A 70 -9.98 12.87 11.25
N VAL A 71 -11.26 12.51 11.33
CA VAL A 71 -11.72 11.14 11.46
C VAL A 71 -12.66 10.79 10.31
N PHE A 72 -12.38 9.69 9.63
CA PHE A 72 -13.17 9.21 8.50
C PHE A 72 -13.54 7.74 8.68
N PRO A 73 -14.70 7.29 8.15
CA PRO A 73 -14.92 5.87 7.91
C PRO A 73 -13.92 5.38 6.84
N VAL A 74 -13.50 4.14 6.95
CA VAL A 74 -12.75 3.46 5.87
C VAL A 74 -13.77 2.82 4.95
N GLU A 75 -13.68 3.15 3.67
CA GLU A 75 -14.57 2.64 2.61
C GLU A 75 -13.89 1.56 1.76
N GLY A 76 -12.56 1.49 1.77
CA GLY A 76 -11.81 0.51 0.99
C GLY A 76 -10.33 0.46 1.37
N LEU A 77 -9.70 -0.65 0.99
CA LEU A 77 -8.27 -0.92 1.16
C LEU A 77 -7.74 -1.48 -0.15
N GLU A 78 -6.58 -1.01 -0.59
CA GLU A 78 -5.95 -1.49 -1.83
C GLU A 78 -4.44 -1.56 -1.67
N ILE A 79 -3.82 -2.65 -2.12
CA ILE A 79 -2.36 -2.79 -2.12
C ILE A 79 -1.87 -2.49 -3.53
N VAL A 80 -1.09 -1.42 -3.66
CA VAL A 80 -0.46 -1.03 -4.93
C VAL A 80 1.04 -1.31 -4.85
N LYS A 81 1.62 -1.79 -5.97
CA LYS A 81 3.06 -2.00 -6.07
C LYS A 81 3.73 -0.74 -6.61
N GLU A 82 4.54 -0.09 -5.80
CA GLU A 82 5.25 1.17 -6.08
C GLU A 82 6.75 0.92 -5.86
N ASP A 83 7.58 1.18 -6.87
CA ASP A 83 9.05 0.98 -6.81
C ASP A 83 9.53 -0.39 -6.29
N GLY A 84 8.71 -1.44 -6.50
CA GLY A 84 9.00 -2.79 -6.03
C GLY A 84 8.51 -3.09 -4.62
N GLU A 85 8.05 -2.08 -3.88
CA GLU A 85 7.41 -2.19 -2.58
C GLU A 85 5.89 -2.33 -2.71
N GLN A 86 5.26 -3.00 -1.73
CA GLN A 86 3.80 -3.09 -1.64
C GLN A 86 3.31 -2.04 -0.64
N ILE A 87 2.55 -1.06 -1.12
CA ILE A 87 2.03 0.04 -0.32
C ILE A 87 0.53 -0.14 -0.16
N LEU A 88 0.08 -0.15 1.10
CA LEU A 88 -1.34 -0.21 1.44
C LEU A 88 -1.95 1.19 1.41
N TRP A 89 -2.99 1.35 0.62
CA TRP A 89 -3.81 2.54 0.49
C TRP A 89 -5.17 2.36 1.16
N VAL A 90 -5.71 3.45 1.68
CA VAL A 90 -6.98 3.52 2.43
C VAL A 90 -7.90 4.52 1.75
N ASN A 91 -9.09 4.09 1.38
CA ASN A 91 -10.13 4.97 0.85
C ASN A 91 -10.98 5.52 2.00
N LEU A 92 -11.09 6.85 2.07
CA LEU A 92 -11.82 7.57 3.11
C LEU A 92 -13.15 8.18 2.63
N GLY A 93 -13.63 7.78 1.44
CA GLY A 93 -14.80 8.34 0.75
C GLY A 93 -14.61 9.76 0.19
N LYS A 94 -13.54 10.44 0.60
CA LYS A 94 -13.09 11.74 0.09
C LYS A 94 -11.84 11.63 -0.78
N GLY A 95 -11.32 10.42 -0.94
CA GLY A 95 -10.12 10.10 -1.69
C GLY A 95 -9.28 9.03 -0.98
N TRP A 96 -8.19 8.69 -1.62
CA TRP A 96 -7.21 7.68 -1.21
C TRP A 96 -6.04 8.33 -0.48
N ILE A 97 -5.53 7.62 0.52
CA ILE A 97 -4.35 8.01 1.28
C ILE A 97 -3.51 6.79 1.62
N GLN A 98 -2.19 6.96 1.72
CA GLN A 98 -1.32 5.88 2.19
C GLN A 98 -1.64 5.52 3.65
N ARG A 99 -1.57 4.22 3.96
CA ARG A 99 -1.82 3.69 5.31
C ARG A 99 -0.91 4.31 6.37
N SER A 100 0.30 4.72 5.99
CA SER A 100 1.28 5.39 6.84
C SER A 100 0.79 6.71 7.43
N SER A 101 -0.09 7.43 6.72
CA SER A 101 -0.60 8.75 7.13
C SER A 101 -1.82 8.67 8.06
N VAL A 102 -2.29 7.46 8.38
CA VAL A 102 -3.47 7.23 9.23
C VAL A 102 -3.24 6.19 10.32
N GLN A 103 -4.02 6.27 11.39
CA GLN A 103 -4.21 5.17 12.34
C GLN A 103 -5.59 4.58 12.19
N LEU A 104 -5.68 3.26 12.09
CA LEU A 104 -6.95 2.55 11.90
C LEU A 104 -7.52 2.02 13.21
N TYR A 105 -8.84 2.05 13.33
CA TYR A 105 -9.59 1.67 14.52
C TYR A 105 -10.85 0.89 14.15
N SER A 106 -11.21 -0.06 15.00
CA SER A 106 -12.38 -0.94 14.78
C SER A 106 -13.72 -0.25 15.07
N SER A 107 -13.73 0.86 15.81
CA SER A 107 -14.97 1.54 16.21
C SER A 107 -14.81 3.05 16.30
N LYS A 108 -15.96 3.74 16.18
CA LYS A 108 -16.05 5.20 16.22
C LYS A 108 -15.61 5.75 17.58
N GLU A 109 -15.95 5.06 18.66
CA GLU A 109 -15.64 5.47 20.03
C GLU A 109 -14.13 5.43 20.28
N LYS A 110 -13.45 4.38 19.76
CA LYS A 110 -12.00 4.25 19.88
C LYS A 110 -11.27 5.37 19.15
N VAL A 111 -11.64 5.62 17.89
CA VAL A 111 -11.00 6.66 17.08
C VAL A 111 -11.23 8.06 17.65
N LEU A 112 -12.44 8.36 18.12
CA LEU A 112 -12.74 9.65 18.76
C LEU A 112 -11.99 9.83 20.08
N THR A 113 -11.80 8.74 20.84
CA THR A 113 -11.00 8.77 22.07
C THR A 113 -9.53 9.03 21.75
N ALA A 114 -8.98 8.40 20.71
CA ALA A 114 -7.61 8.65 20.26
C ALA A 114 -7.41 10.09 19.77
N ALA A 115 -8.33 10.60 18.95
CA ALA A 115 -8.30 11.99 18.46
C ALA A 115 -8.25 13.01 19.61
N LYS A 116 -9.00 12.76 20.70
CA LYS A 116 -9.00 13.64 21.88
C LYS A 116 -7.71 13.56 22.69
N LYS A 117 -7.08 12.38 22.78
CA LYS A 117 -5.85 12.17 23.57
C LYS A 117 -4.61 12.74 22.91
N LEU A 118 -4.60 12.81 21.57
CA LEU A 118 -3.44 13.24 20.80
C LEU A 118 -3.44 14.73 20.48
N LYS A 119 -4.59 15.41 20.67
CA LYS A 119 -4.78 16.85 20.47
C LYS A 119 -4.08 17.68 21.53
#